data_AF-A0A1A8DD02-F1
#
_entry.id   AF-A0A1A8DD02-F1
#
_cell.length_a   1.000
_cell.length_b   1.000
_cell.length_c   1.000
_cell.angle_alpha   90.00
_cell.angle_beta   90.00
_cell.angle_gamma   90.00
#
_symmetry.space_group_name_H-M   'P 1'
#
loop_
_entity.id
_entity.type
_entity.pdbx_description
1 polymer ?
#
loop_
_entity_poly.entity_id
_entity_poly.type
_entity_poly.pdbx_seq_one_letter_code
_entity_poly.pdbx_strand_id
1 'polypeptide(L)'
;MKISVLSKKLWCVHKQLLVLLTPLVFLPFLFTLPEKEGKCLYVVVLMATFWCTEALPLAVTAMLPICLFPTLGILPAKMVCPQYFIETNFLFLSGLVMASSIEEWGLHRRIALKVLSIVGVKPAWLILGMMLTSSFLSMWLSNTATTAMMLPIANAILESLFGDLESLKQRCKSPEDRDNTVINGQSSTKLHSLPSEVSEKQTLSTEGTDVSELPDVRTTEEIRSESEYQLKVWKGFLICIPYAASIGGTATLTGTAPNLILIGQLKNYFPDCDLINFGSWFAFAFPLMLLFLFLGWLWISFLYGGLNARLCFAKHDHRALAESRAKALMEDDYRKLGPMNFAEGAISFFFVLFAVLLFTRDPKFVTGWSVFFKKGYVSDAVTGVIIVSILFFFPSQKPSLKWWFDPKASNTPYVPLLSWKKAQDSVPWNIILLLGGGFAMAKACEESGLASWIGGHLQPLAEVPPAAAVMLITAFLACFTEFASNTATIIIFLPVIAELALRVSVNPLYFMIPATVGCSYAFMLPVSTPPNSIAFASGHLMVKDMVKTGFVMNILGILSVSLAMNTWGVAMFSLSSYPDWAHPFNQTIKPNVHLPTAPSINSTL
;
A
#
# COMPACT_ATOMS: atom_id res chain seq x y z
N MET A 1 -44.06 -5.50 -16.29
CA MET A 1 -43.03 -4.52 -15.85
C MET A 1 -41.84 -4.64 -16.78
N LYS A 2 -41.37 -3.57 -17.45
CA LYS A 2 -40.25 -3.67 -18.40
C LYS A 2 -39.01 -4.23 -17.69
N ILE A 3 -38.35 -5.25 -18.27
CA ILE A 3 -37.16 -5.92 -17.71
C ILE A 3 -36.07 -4.91 -17.36
N SER A 4 -35.93 -3.82 -18.14
CA SER A 4 -34.99 -2.73 -17.87
C SER A 4 -35.30 -1.93 -16.60
N VAL A 5 -36.58 -1.77 -16.23
CA VAL A 5 -37.00 -1.09 -15.00
C VAL A 5 -36.79 -1.99 -13.79
N LEU A 6 -37.07 -3.30 -13.95
CA LEU A 6 -36.79 -4.29 -12.90
C LEU A 6 -35.28 -4.42 -12.66
N SER A 7 -34.48 -4.51 -13.71
CA SER A 7 -33.01 -4.56 -13.64
C SER A 7 -32.42 -3.32 -12.98
N LYS A 8 -32.89 -2.10 -13.32
CA LYS A 8 -32.46 -0.87 -12.64
C LYS A 8 -32.84 -0.85 -11.16
N LYS A 9 -34.07 -1.27 -10.82
CA LYS A 9 -34.50 -1.36 -9.41
C LYS A 9 -33.68 -2.40 -8.64
N LEU A 10 -33.41 -3.56 -9.24
CA LEU A 10 -32.60 -4.62 -8.65
C LEU A 10 -31.15 -4.16 -8.44
N TRP A 11 -30.60 -3.40 -9.40
CA TRP A 11 -29.30 -2.74 -9.25
C TRP A 11 -29.29 -1.69 -8.14
N CYS A 12 -30.37 -0.95 -7.90
CA CYS A 12 -30.41 -0.02 -6.77
C CYS A 12 -30.38 -0.74 -5.41
N VAL A 13 -30.98 -1.93 -5.30
CA VAL A 13 -31.04 -2.70 -4.04
C VAL A 13 -30.02 -3.83 -3.95
N HIS A 14 -29.11 -3.96 -4.93
CA HIS A 14 -28.21 -5.12 -5.04
C HIS A 14 -27.38 -5.37 -3.77
N LYS A 15 -26.86 -4.32 -3.11
CA LYS A 15 -26.11 -4.47 -1.86
C LYS A 15 -26.98 -5.00 -0.72
N GLN A 16 -28.20 -4.50 -0.56
CA GLN A 16 -29.14 -4.97 0.46
C GLN A 16 -29.56 -6.41 0.19
N LEU A 17 -29.80 -6.73 -1.08
CA LEU A 17 -30.13 -8.07 -1.54
C LEU A 17 -28.97 -9.04 -1.28
N LEU A 18 -27.72 -8.64 -1.53
CA LEU A 18 -26.53 -9.42 -1.18
C LEU A 18 -26.45 -9.65 0.34
N VAL A 19 -26.59 -8.61 1.16
CA VAL A 19 -26.54 -8.75 2.62
C VAL A 19 -27.59 -9.73 3.15
N LEU A 20 -28.79 -9.78 2.56
CA LEU A 20 -29.86 -10.69 2.98
C LEU A 20 -29.73 -12.10 2.37
N LEU A 21 -29.39 -12.21 1.09
CA LEU A 21 -29.32 -13.49 0.39
C LEU A 21 -28.05 -14.27 0.71
N THR A 22 -26.91 -13.61 0.88
CA THR A 22 -25.63 -14.30 1.12
C THR A 22 -25.66 -15.21 2.36
N PRO A 23 -26.16 -14.78 3.53
CA PRO A 23 -26.34 -15.65 4.69
C PRO A 23 -27.25 -16.86 4.41
N LEU A 24 -28.31 -16.68 3.61
CA LEU A 24 -29.28 -17.73 3.27
C LEU A 24 -28.70 -18.74 2.28
N VAL A 25 -27.95 -18.27 1.28
CA VAL A 25 -27.31 -19.10 0.25
C VAL A 25 -26.23 -20.00 0.85
N PHE A 26 -25.47 -19.50 1.83
CA PHE A 26 -24.40 -20.28 2.47
C PHE A 26 -24.86 -21.08 3.69
N LEU A 27 -26.13 -20.95 4.10
CA LEU A 27 -26.72 -21.69 5.20
C LEU A 27 -26.55 -23.22 5.11
N PRO A 28 -26.54 -23.87 3.92
CA PRO A 28 -26.24 -25.29 3.81
C PRO A 28 -24.89 -25.71 4.40
N PHE A 29 -23.86 -24.83 4.39
CA PHE A 29 -22.55 -25.16 4.98
C PHE A 29 -22.61 -25.44 6.49
N LEU A 30 -23.63 -24.92 7.19
CA LEU A 30 -23.84 -25.20 8.62
C LEU A 30 -24.30 -26.63 8.89
N PHE A 31 -24.91 -27.29 7.91
CA PHE A 31 -25.56 -28.59 8.08
C PHE A 31 -24.89 -29.73 7.33
N THR A 32 -24.17 -29.44 6.24
CA THR A 32 -23.59 -30.48 5.36
C THR A 32 -22.15 -30.85 5.71
N LEU A 33 -21.42 -29.95 6.38
CA LEU A 33 -20.00 -30.12 6.72
C LEU A 33 -19.83 -30.50 8.20
N PRO A 34 -18.63 -30.98 8.60
CA PRO A 34 -18.31 -31.21 10.01
C PRO A 34 -18.66 -30.00 10.88
N GLU A 35 -19.20 -30.25 12.07
CA GLU A 35 -19.97 -29.23 12.79
C GLU A 35 -19.16 -27.96 13.12
N LYS A 36 -17.87 -28.07 13.45
CA LYS A 36 -17.03 -26.90 13.79
C LYS A 36 -16.46 -26.24 12.54
N GLU A 37 -15.95 -27.03 11.60
CA GLU A 37 -15.34 -26.63 10.35
C GLU A 37 -16.36 -25.93 9.44
N GLY A 38 -17.56 -26.50 9.31
CA GLY A 38 -18.67 -25.95 8.53
C GLY A 38 -19.19 -24.61 9.06
N LYS A 39 -19.32 -24.49 10.40
CA LYS A 39 -19.68 -23.22 11.05
C LYS A 39 -18.62 -22.15 10.85
N CYS A 40 -17.34 -22.49 10.95
CA CYS A 40 -16.25 -21.56 10.67
C CYS A 40 -16.23 -21.16 9.18
N LEU A 41 -16.36 -22.13 8.27
CA LEU A 41 -16.36 -21.89 6.83
C LEU A 41 -17.53 -20.98 6.41
N TYR A 42 -18.70 -21.18 7.01
CA TYR A 42 -19.85 -20.31 6.81
C TYR A 42 -19.50 -18.83 7.06
N VAL A 43 -18.89 -18.52 8.20
CA VAL A 43 -18.50 -17.14 8.55
C VAL A 43 -17.39 -16.63 7.63
N VAL A 44 -16.39 -17.46 7.31
CA VAL A 44 -15.30 -17.10 6.40
C VAL A 44 -15.82 -16.74 5.01
N VAL A 45 -16.68 -17.59 4.42
CA VAL A 45 -17.24 -17.36 3.08
C VAL A 45 -18.22 -16.18 3.07
N LEU A 46 -18.99 -15.99 4.15
CA LEU A 46 -19.86 -14.83 4.33
C LEU A 46 -19.04 -13.54 4.34
N MET A 47 -17.98 -13.49 5.15
CA MET A 47 -17.08 -12.34 5.22
C MET A 47 -16.33 -12.11 3.91
N ALA A 48 -15.82 -13.17 3.28
CA ALA A 48 -15.15 -13.09 1.99
C ALA A 48 -16.08 -12.52 0.92
N THR A 49 -17.33 -12.96 0.87
CA THR A 49 -18.32 -12.42 -0.07
C THR A 49 -18.59 -10.94 0.19
N PHE A 50 -18.77 -10.54 1.45
CA PHE A 50 -18.99 -9.13 1.80
C PHE A 50 -17.78 -8.24 1.56
N TRP A 51 -16.55 -8.75 1.73
CA TRP A 51 -15.34 -8.00 1.40
C TRP A 51 -15.10 -7.90 -0.11
N CYS A 52 -15.32 -8.96 -0.88
CA CYS A 52 -15.16 -8.92 -2.35
C CYS A 52 -16.23 -8.08 -3.04
N THR A 53 -17.46 -8.06 -2.51
CA THR A 53 -18.57 -7.29 -3.10
C THR A 53 -18.72 -5.90 -2.50
N GLU A 54 -18.00 -5.59 -1.42
CA GLU A 54 -18.18 -4.38 -0.60
C GLU A 54 -19.67 -4.06 -0.32
N ALA A 55 -20.44 -5.13 -0.03
CA ALA A 55 -21.86 -5.02 0.29
C ALA A 55 -22.07 -4.27 1.62
N LEU A 56 -21.13 -4.45 2.56
CA LEU A 56 -21.00 -3.68 3.80
C LEU A 56 -19.62 -3.00 3.87
N PRO A 57 -19.48 -1.89 4.62
CA PRO A 57 -18.17 -1.31 4.87
C PRO A 57 -17.20 -2.34 5.46
N LEU A 58 -15.95 -2.36 4.99
CA LEU A 58 -14.95 -3.37 5.37
C LEU A 58 -14.83 -3.57 6.89
N ALA A 59 -14.91 -2.47 7.66
CA ALA A 59 -14.85 -2.49 9.12
C ALA A 59 -16.07 -3.17 9.77
N VAL A 60 -17.27 -2.97 9.22
CA VAL A 60 -18.51 -3.59 9.73
C VAL A 60 -18.48 -5.09 9.47
N THR A 61 -18.06 -5.51 8.27
CA THR A 61 -17.82 -6.91 7.96
C THR A 61 -16.78 -7.51 8.90
N ALA A 62 -15.70 -6.77 9.17
CA ALA A 62 -14.64 -7.21 10.07
C ALA A 62 -15.09 -7.38 11.52
N MET A 63 -16.20 -6.77 11.96
CA MET A 63 -16.78 -6.97 13.29
C MET A 63 -17.69 -8.20 13.40
N LEU A 64 -18.10 -8.81 12.28
CA LEU A 64 -18.95 -10.01 12.28
C LEU A 64 -18.41 -11.17 13.13
N PRO A 65 -17.10 -11.46 13.17
CA PRO A 65 -16.52 -12.46 14.08
C PRO A 65 -16.90 -12.29 15.55
N ILE A 66 -17.02 -11.06 16.05
CA ILE A 66 -17.36 -10.77 17.45
C ILE A 66 -18.74 -11.31 17.79
N CYS A 67 -19.67 -11.24 16.83
CA CYS A 67 -21.04 -11.70 17.01
C CYS A 67 -21.19 -13.18 16.62
N LEU A 68 -20.69 -13.56 15.44
CA LEU A 68 -20.98 -14.87 14.84
C LEU A 68 -20.17 -16.01 15.46
N PHE A 69 -18.90 -15.80 15.83
CA PHE A 69 -18.12 -16.90 16.41
C PHE A 69 -18.64 -17.36 17.77
N PRO A 70 -19.00 -16.48 18.72
CA PRO A 70 -19.57 -16.91 19.99
C PRO A 70 -20.98 -17.50 19.84
N THR A 71 -21.83 -16.91 18.98
CA THR A 71 -23.22 -17.36 18.80
C THR A 71 -23.33 -18.71 18.08
N LEU A 72 -22.41 -19.02 17.17
CA LEU A 72 -22.33 -20.32 16.51
C LEU A 72 -21.55 -21.37 17.34
N GLY A 73 -20.96 -20.97 18.48
CA GLY A 73 -20.20 -21.88 19.34
C GLY A 73 -18.83 -22.29 18.78
N ILE A 74 -18.22 -21.45 17.95
CA ILE A 74 -16.89 -21.69 17.35
C ILE A 74 -15.78 -21.27 18.33
N LEU A 75 -15.84 -20.01 18.78
CA LEU A 75 -14.88 -19.43 19.73
C LEU A 75 -15.60 -18.60 20.79
N PRO A 76 -15.21 -18.69 22.07
CA PRO A 76 -15.80 -17.85 23.11
C PRO A 76 -15.36 -16.39 22.96
N ALA A 77 -16.22 -15.43 23.32
CA ALA A 77 -15.94 -14.00 23.17
C ALA A 77 -14.63 -13.54 23.83
N LYS A 78 -14.24 -14.16 24.95
CA LYS A 78 -12.97 -13.91 25.65
C LYS A 78 -11.72 -14.21 24.81
N MET A 79 -11.83 -15.06 23.79
CA MET A 79 -10.75 -15.39 22.84
C MET A 79 -10.83 -14.54 21.57
N VAL A 80 -12.04 -14.10 21.18
CA VAL A 80 -12.28 -13.33 19.96
C VAL A 80 -11.95 -11.85 20.15
N CYS A 81 -12.45 -11.21 21.21
CA CYS A 81 -12.29 -9.76 21.41
C CYS A 81 -10.80 -9.32 21.52
N PRO A 82 -9.91 -10.05 22.23
CA PRO A 82 -8.49 -9.66 22.31
C PRO A 82 -7.77 -9.64 20.95
N GLN A 83 -8.27 -10.37 19.94
CA GLN A 83 -7.67 -10.39 18.61
C GLN A 83 -7.75 -9.03 17.89
N TYR A 84 -8.63 -8.13 18.34
CA TYR A 84 -8.78 -6.79 17.75
C TYR A 84 -7.72 -5.78 18.20
N PHE A 85 -6.99 -6.05 19.28
CA PHE A 85 -5.99 -5.14 19.82
C PHE A 85 -4.73 -5.89 20.24
N ILE A 86 -4.16 -6.64 19.30
CA ILE A 86 -2.84 -7.28 19.46
C ILE A 86 -1.70 -6.27 19.22
N GLU A 87 -0.47 -6.65 19.57
CA GLU A 87 0.72 -5.80 19.40
C GLU A 87 0.89 -5.25 17.98
N THR A 88 0.58 -6.04 16.96
CA THR A 88 0.66 -5.64 15.55
C THR A 88 -0.24 -4.44 15.23
N ASN A 89 -1.41 -4.35 15.86
CA ASN A 89 -2.31 -3.21 15.69
C ASN A 89 -1.73 -1.94 16.30
N PHE A 90 -1.07 -2.04 17.46
CA PHE A 90 -0.39 -0.91 18.08
C PHE A 90 0.84 -0.45 17.29
N LEU A 91 1.60 -1.38 16.70
CA LEU A 91 2.67 -1.03 15.78
C LEU A 91 2.12 -0.24 14.58
N PHE A 92 1.05 -0.71 13.96
CA PHE A 92 0.42 -0.02 12.85
C PHE A 92 -0.10 1.38 13.23
N LEU A 93 -0.81 1.47 14.36
CA LEU A 93 -1.31 2.74 14.89
C LEU A 93 -0.15 3.72 15.12
N SER A 94 0.95 3.28 15.71
CA SER A 94 2.10 4.15 15.94
C SER A 94 2.73 4.68 14.63
N GLY A 95 2.81 3.84 13.59
CA GLY A 95 3.27 4.25 12.26
C GLY A 95 2.34 5.31 11.62
N LEU A 96 1.02 5.10 11.69
CA LEU A 96 0.03 6.04 11.17
C LEU A 96 0.06 7.40 11.88
N VAL A 97 0.21 7.38 13.21
CA VAL A 97 0.27 8.62 14.01
C VAL A 97 1.58 9.37 13.75
N MET A 98 2.71 8.66 13.63
CA MET A 98 3.98 9.24 13.20
C MET A 98 3.86 9.88 11.79
N ALA A 99 3.25 9.17 10.84
CA ALA A 99 3.00 9.67 9.50
C ALA A 99 2.13 10.93 9.47
N SER A 100 1.07 10.97 10.29
CA SER A 100 0.20 12.15 10.44
C SER A 100 0.98 13.40 10.90
N SER A 101 1.95 13.23 11.81
CA SER A 101 2.80 14.35 12.25
C SER A 101 3.68 14.91 11.12
N ILE A 102 4.21 14.05 10.26
CA ILE A 102 5.02 14.45 9.08
C ILE A 102 4.15 15.21 8.06
N GLU A 103 2.88 14.82 7.95
CA GLU A 103 1.90 15.49 7.11
C GLU A 103 1.54 16.88 7.65
N GLU A 104 1.20 16.98 8.94
CA GLU A 104 0.76 18.21 9.61
C GLU A 104 1.76 19.36 9.42
N TRP A 105 3.06 19.07 9.48
CA TRP A 105 4.12 20.07 9.35
C TRP A 105 4.72 20.19 7.95
N GLY A 106 4.14 19.52 6.95
CA GLY A 106 4.56 19.68 5.55
C GLY A 106 5.96 19.15 5.21
N LEU A 107 6.59 18.38 6.12
CA LEU A 107 7.95 17.86 5.94
C LEU A 107 8.05 16.97 4.68
N HIS A 108 7.00 16.20 4.39
CA HIS A 108 6.88 15.39 3.17
C HIS A 108 7.02 16.22 1.88
N ARG A 109 6.45 17.44 1.81
CA ARG A 109 6.57 18.33 0.63
C ARG A 109 8.01 18.78 0.43
N ARG A 110 8.71 19.14 1.52
CA ARG A 110 10.12 19.55 1.47
C ARG A 110 11.01 18.41 0.97
N ILE A 111 10.78 17.18 1.46
CA ILE A 111 11.50 15.97 1.01
C ILE A 111 11.23 15.74 -0.49
N ALA A 112 9.96 15.78 -0.91
CA ALA A 112 9.58 15.54 -2.29
C ALA A 112 10.23 16.51 -3.27
N LEU A 113 10.12 17.82 -3.02
CA LEU A 113 10.72 18.84 -3.88
C LEU A 113 12.25 18.75 -3.90
N LYS A 114 12.88 18.40 -2.77
CA LYS A 114 14.34 18.24 -2.71
C LYS A 114 14.83 17.07 -3.55
N VAL A 115 14.16 15.92 -3.46
CA VAL A 115 14.48 14.73 -4.27
C VAL A 115 14.30 15.05 -5.75
N LEU A 116 13.18 15.66 -6.13
CA LEU A 116 12.90 16.00 -7.52
C LEU A 116 13.89 17.04 -8.10
N SER A 117 14.36 17.97 -7.28
CA SER A 117 15.42 18.93 -7.67
C SER A 117 16.77 18.25 -7.97
N ILE A 118 17.08 17.14 -7.29
CA ILE A 118 18.33 16.38 -7.47
C ILE A 118 18.28 15.52 -8.75
N VAL A 119 17.15 14.86 -9.01
CA VAL A 119 17.03 13.89 -10.11
C VAL A 119 17.00 14.55 -11.49
N GLY A 120 16.51 15.80 -11.57
CA GLY A 120 16.49 16.60 -12.80
C GLY A 120 15.17 16.52 -13.56
N VAL A 121 15.08 17.30 -14.65
CA VAL A 121 13.83 17.64 -15.36
C VAL A 121 13.59 16.86 -16.65
N LYS A 122 14.51 15.97 -17.04
CA LYS A 122 14.33 15.11 -18.21
C LYS A 122 13.19 14.10 -17.93
N PRO A 123 12.27 13.84 -18.88
CA PRO A 123 11.10 12.97 -18.66
C PRO A 123 11.37 11.62 -17.98
N ALA A 124 12.36 10.85 -18.43
CA ALA A 124 12.68 9.56 -17.80
C ALA A 124 13.19 9.69 -16.36
N TRP A 125 14.04 10.68 -16.12
CA TRP A 125 14.57 10.98 -14.79
C TRP A 125 13.49 11.55 -13.88
N LEU A 126 12.60 12.37 -14.42
CA LEU A 126 11.50 12.94 -13.67
C LEU A 126 10.47 11.86 -13.27
N ILE A 127 10.18 10.87 -14.15
CA ILE A 127 9.44 9.65 -13.76
C ILE A 127 10.15 8.93 -12.63
N LEU A 128 11.48 8.72 -12.72
CA LEU A 128 12.25 8.08 -11.65
C LEU A 128 12.17 8.87 -10.34
N GLY A 129 12.29 10.19 -10.38
CA GLY A 129 12.20 11.06 -9.21
C GLY A 129 10.83 10.99 -8.55
N MET A 130 9.76 10.96 -9.35
CA MET A 130 8.39 10.76 -8.86
C MET A 130 8.21 9.37 -8.23
N MET A 131 8.75 8.33 -8.85
CA MET A 131 8.68 6.96 -8.32
C MET A 131 9.49 6.79 -7.04
N LEU A 132 10.73 7.31 -6.97
CA LEU A 132 11.57 7.27 -5.78
C LEU A 132 10.93 8.04 -4.62
N THR A 133 10.40 9.23 -4.89
CA THR A 133 9.73 10.03 -3.87
C THR A 133 8.46 9.36 -3.37
N SER A 134 7.61 8.88 -4.29
CA SER A 134 6.35 8.22 -3.93
C SER A 134 6.59 6.91 -3.19
N SER A 135 7.56 6.10 -3.62
CA SER A 135 7.90 4.86 -2.91
C SER A 135 8.45 5.15 -1.50
N PHE A 136 9.37 6.11 -1.37
CA PHE A 136 9.93 6.50 -0.07
C PHE A 136 8.86 7.02 0.89
N LEU A 137 7.98 7.92 0.45
CA LEU A 137 6.90 8.43 1.28
C LEU A 137 5.94 7.29 1.69
N SER A 138 5.63 6.39 0.76
CA SER A 138 4.72 5.26 1.00
C SER A 138 5.29 4.15 1.89
N MET A 139 6.59 4.15 2.18
CA MET A 139 7.16 3.29 3.23
C MET A 139 6.66 3.67 4.62
N TRP A 140 6.25 4.92 4.82
CA TRP A 140 5.93 5.45 6.14
C TRP A 140 4.50 5.96 6.21
N LEU A 141 4.03 6.59 5.14
CA LEU A 141 2.65 7.01 4.94
C LEU A 141 1.88 5.91 4.23
N SER A 142 0.54 5.95 4.32
CA SER A 142 -0.29 5.05 3.53
C SER A 142 -0.16 5.30 2.03
N ASN A 143 -0.30 4.25 1.21
CA ASN A 143 -0.25 4.34 -0.24
C ASN A 143 -1.24 5.39 -0.80
N THR A 144 -2.43 5.44 -0.21
CA THR A 144 -3.51 6.37 -0.57
C THR A 144 -3.12 7.82 -0.28
N ALA A 145 -2.62 8.11 0.93
CA ALA A 145 -2.18 9.43 1.32
C ALA A 145 -1.03 9.92 0.42
N THR A 146 -0.04 9.06 0.19
CA THR A 146 1.11 9.36 -0.67
C THR A 146 0.68 9.73 -2.09
N THR A 147 -0.23 8.96 -2.67
CA THR A 147 -0.73 9.23 -4.03
C THR A 147 -1.53 10.53 -4.10
N ALA A 148 -2.42 10.77 -3.12
CA ALA A 148 -3.21 12.00 -3.03
C ALA A 148 -2.33 13.24 -2.91
N MET A 149 -1.18 13.15 -2.23
CA MET A 149 -0.22 14.25 -2.07
C MET A 149 0.65 14.47 -3.29
N MET A 150 1.11 13.39 -3.94
CA MET A 150 2.04 13.47 -5.07
C MET A 150 1.36 13.86 -6.38
N LEU A 151 0.08 13.53 -6.58
CA LEU A 151 -0.64 13.84 -7.83
C LEU A 151 -0.78 15.34 -8.10
N PRO A 152 -1.18 16.21 -7.16
CA PRO A 152 -1.20 17.65 -7.38
C PRO A 152 0.18 18.23 -7.73
N ILE A 153 1.24 17.73 -7.08
CA ILE A 153 2.63 18.13 -7.38
C ILE A 153 2.99 17.70 -8.81
N ALA A 154 2.63 16.47 -9.20
CA ALA A 154 2.86 15.97 -10.54
C ALA A 154 2.14 16.80 -11.60
N ASN A 155 0.86 17.11 -11.37
CA ASN A 155 0.06 17.93 -12.28
C ASN A 155 0.66 19.32 -12.45
N ALA A 156 1.06 20.00 -11.36
CA ALA A 156 1.69 21.31 -11.44
C ALA A 156 2.98 21.30 -12.28
N ILE A 157 3.80 20.26 -12.13
CA ILE A 157 5.04 20.09 -12.92
C ILE A 157 4.71 19.79 -14.39
N LEU A 158 3.72 18.93 -14.65
CA LEU A 158 3.30 18.55 -16.00
C LEU A 158 2.69 19.72 -16.76
N GLU A 159 1.82 20.52 -16.12
CA GLU A 159 1.23 21.74 -16.69
C GLU A 159 2.31 22.75 -17.05
N SER A 160 3.36 22.87 -16.24
CA SER A 160 4.50 23.72 -16.58
C SER A 160 5.33 23.22 -17.77
N LEU A 161 5.47 21.90 -17.92
CA LEU A 161 6.31 21.28 -18.94
C LEU A 161 5.62 21.24 -20.30
N PHE A 162 4.33 20.90 -20.32
CA PHE A 162 3.58 20.60 -21.54
C PHE A 162 2.42 21.56 -21.79
N GLY A 163 2.13 22.47 -20.86
CA GLY A 163 0.95 23.33 -20.90
C GLY A 163 -0.32 22.61 -20.47
N ASP A 164 -1.46 23.24 -20.71
CA ASP A 164 -2.78 22.68 -20.36
C ASP A 164 -3.09 21.41 -21.15
N LEU A 165 -3.57 20.38 -20.45
CA LEU A 165 -3.82 19.06 -21.02
C LEU A 165 -4.93 19.07 -22.08
N GLU A 166 -5.97 19.89 -21.92
CA GLU A 166 -7.04 19.97 -22.92
C GLU A 166 -6.52 20.56 -24.23
N SER A 167 -5.62 21.55 -24.15
CA SER A 167 -4.92 22.08 -25.32
C SER A 167 -4.06 21.01 -26.03
N LEU A 168 -3.46 20.08 -25.27
CA LEU A 168 -2.68 18.96 -25.80
C LEU A 168 -3.56 17.92 -26.48
N LYS A 169 -4.67 17.53 -25.85
CA LYS A 169 -5.66 16.62 -26.45
C LYS A 169 -6.23 17.18 -27.74
N GLN A 170 -6.51 18.49 -27.78
CA GLN A 170 -7.01 19.15 -29.00
C GLN A 170 -5.95 19.18 -30.11
N ARG A 171 -4.66 19.30 -29.78
CA ARG A 171 -3.52 19.17 -30.72
C ARG A 171 -3.30 17.77 -31.27
N CYS A 172 -3.79 16.74 -30.58
CA CYS A 172 -3.71 15.35 -31.06
C CYS A 172 -4.83 14.96 -32.04
N LYS A 173 -5.95 15.71 -32.08
CA LYS A 173 -7.08 15.43 -32.97
C LYS A 173 -6.75 15.79 -34.43
N SER A 174 -7.26 15.00 -35.38
CA SER A 174 -7.15 15.32 -36.80
C SER A 174 -7.91 16.62 -37.15
N PRO A 175 -7.56 17.30 -38.26
CA PRO A 175 -8.32 18.49 -38.72
C PRO A 175 -9.81 18.20 -38.92
N GLU A 176 -10.16 17.02 -39.45
CA GLU A 176 -11.54 16.57 -39.67
C GLU A 176 -12.30 16.33 -38.35
N ASP A 177 -11.61 15.84 -37.31
CA ASP A 177 -12.20 15.67 -35.97
C ASP A 177 -12.39 17.00 -35.23
N ARG A 178 -11.55 18.00 -35.49
CA ARG A 178 -11.66 19.33 -34.88
C ARG A 178 -12.93 20.04 -35.37
N ASP A 179 -13.20 20.02 -36.68
CA ASP A 179 -14.39 20.65 -37.26
C ASP A 179 -15.68 19.93 -36.84
N ASN A 180 -15.69 18.61 -36.76
CA ASN A 180 -16.84 17.85 -36.26
C ASN A 180 -17.16 18.13 -34.77
N THR A 181 -16.15 18.47 -33.94
CA THR A 181 -16.39 18.81 -32.53
C THR A 181 -16.98 20.22 -32.36
N VAL A 182 -16.65 21.15 -33.27
CA VAL A 182 -17.18 22.52 -33.27
C VAL A 182 -18.60 22.56 -33.86
N ILE A 183 -18.89 21.71 -34.85
CA ILE A 183 -20.19 21.67 -35.54
C ILE A 183 -21.27 20.92 -34.73
N ASN A 184 -20.90 19.95 -33.87
CA ASN A 184 -21.87 19.20 -33.03
C ASN A 184 -22.06 19.73 -31.59
N GLY A 185 -21.47 20.88 -31.24
CA GLY A 185 -21.58 21.47 -29.90
C GLY A 185 -22.87 22.29 -29.71
N GLN A 186 -23.99 21.65 -29.38
CA GLN A 186 -25.15 22.36 -28.83
C GLN A 186 -24.83 22.90 -27.42
N SER A 187 -25.11 24.19 -27.27
CA SER A 187 -25.15 24.99 -26.04
C SER A 187 -25.71 24.27 -24.81
N SER A 188 -24.89 24.21 -23.75
CA SER A 188 -25.38 24.17 -22.37
C SER A 188 -24.88 25.40 -21.63
N THR A 189 -25.48 26.54 -21.96
CA THR A 189 -25.47 27.75 -21.13
C THR A 189 -26.18 27.43 -19.81
N LYS A 190 -25.49 27.51 -18.68
CA LYS A 190 -26.14 27.80 -17.39
C LYS A 190 -25.59 29.11 -16.85
N LEU A 191 -26.47 30.11 -16.84
CA LEU A 191 -26.29 31.47 -16.37
C LEU A 191 -26.75 31.59 -14.90
N HIS A 192 -25.92 32.19 -14.05
CA HIS A 192 -26.21 33.05 -12.88
C HIS A 192 -24.99 33.02 -11.93
N SER A 193 -24.50 34.07 -11.26
CA SER A 193 -24.58 35.55 -11.31
C SER A 193 -23.56 36.04 -10.25
N LEU A 194 -22.90 37.18 -10.48
CA LEU A 194 -21.98 37.87 -9.54
C LEU A 194 -22.74 38.46 -8.32
N PRO A 195 -22.12 38.71 -7.14
CA PRO A 195 -21.10 39.76 -6.89
C PRO A 195 -19.81 39.24 -6.21
N SER A 196 -18.60 39.59 -6.67
CA SER A 196 -17.80 40.73 -6.20
C SER A 196 -17.42 40.70 -4.72
N GLU A 197 -16.23 40.18 -4.40
CA GLU A 197 -15.32 40.77 -3.41
C GLU A 197 -13.87 40.68 -3.91
N VAL A 198 -13.18 41.81 -3.77
CA VAL A 198 -11.88 42.16 -4.34
C VAL A 198 -10.79 41.79 -3.33
N SER A 199 -9.71 41.14 -3.78
CA SER A 199 -8.42 41.31 -3.13
C SER A 199 -7.31 41.33 -4.17
N GLU A 200 -6.74 42.52 -4.30
CA GLU A 200 -5.72 42.97 -5.22
C GLU A 200 -4.45 42.10 -5.20
N LYS A 201 -3.93 41.83 -6.40
CA LYS A 201 -2.48 41.88 -6.64
C LYS A 201 -2.21 42.79 -7.83
N GLN A 202 -1.98 44.06 -7.51
CA GLN A 202 -1.21 44.97 -8.35
C GLN A 202 0.22 44.45 -8.46
N THR A 203 0.74 44.34 -9.68
CA THR A 203 2.08 44.86 -10.02
C THR A 203 2.22 45.04 -11.53
N LEU A 204 2.24 46.33 -11.90
CA LEU A 204 3.12 46.95 -12.88
C LEU A 204 3.23 46.35 -14.28
N SER A 205 2.45 46.94 -15.19
CA SER A 205 2.78 47.12 -16.60
C SER A 205 4.20 47.68 -16.76
N THR A 206 5.08 46.95 -17.44
CA THR A 206 6.23 47.54 -18.11
C THR A 206 6.20 47.11 -19.56
N GLU A 207 6.08 48.13 -20.40
CA GLU A 207 6.32 48.27 -21.84
C GLU A 207 6.58 47.01 -22.69
N GLY A 208 5.76 46.90 -23.73
CA GLY A 208 5.87 45.88 -24.76
C GLY A 208 7.24 45.84 -25.42
N THR A 209 7.75 44.64 -25.54
CA THR A 209 8.65 44.28 -26.64
C THR A 209 7.91 43.21 -27.42
N ASP A 210 7.39 43.59 -28.59
CA ASP A 210 6.89 42.66 -29.60
C ASP A 210 8.02 41.71 -29.97
N VAL A 211 8.08 40.55 -29.31
CA VAL A 211 8.81 39.41 -29.84
C VAL A 211 7.91 38.84 -30.92
N SER A 212 8.19 39.24 -32.16
CA SER A 212 7.65 38.59 -33.36
C SER A 212 7.86 37.08 -33.22
N GLU A 213 6.78 36.33 -32.94
CA GLU A 213 6.80 34.88 -33.01
C GLU A 213 7.15 34.50 -34.45
N LEU A 214 8.34 33.95 -34.67
CA LEU A 214 8.69 33.35 -35.95
C LEU A 214 7.60 32.32 -36.31
N PRO A 215 7.10 32.30 -37.56
CA PRO A 215 6.12 31.32 -37.97
C PRO A 215 6.67 29.92 -37.72
N ASP A 216 5.93 29.11 -36.97
CA ASP A 216 6.31 27.75 -36.64
C ASP A 216 6.36 26.92 -37.94
N VAL A 217 7.56 26.67 -38.47
CA VAL A 217 7.83 25.99 -39.75
C VAL A 217 7.49 24.48 -39.70
N ARG A 218 6.91 24.00 -38.59
CA ARG A 218 6.57 22.59 -38.38
C ARG A 218 5.35 22.19 -39.18
N THR A 219 5.41 21.01 -39.80
CA THR A 219 4.25 20.41 -40.46
C THR A 219 3.18 20.00 -39.42
N THR A 220 1.91 19.98 -39.83
CA THR A 220 0.80 19.55 -38.98
C THR A 220 1.00 18.14 -38.40
N GLU A 221 1.65 17.25 -39.16
CA GLU A 221 2.01 15.90 -38.71
C GLU A 221 3.10 15.89 -37.64
N GLU A 222 4.10 16.77 -37.74
CA GLU A 222 5.15 16.93 -36.71
C GLU A 222 4.57 17.45 -35.39
N ILE A 223 3.70 18.47 -35.45
CA ILE A 223 3.03 19.04 -34.27
C ILE A 223 2.16 17.98 -33.57
N ARG A 224 1.43 17.17 -34.36
CA ARG A 224 0.59 16.08 -33.85
C ARG A 224 1.43 14.99 -33.19
N SER A 225 2.50 14.54 -33.84
CA SER A 225 3.42 13.52 -33.32
C SER A 225 4.08 13.96 -32.00
N GLU A 226 4.49 15.23 -31.91
CA GLU A 226 5.03 15.81 -30.68
C GLU A 226 3.98 15.87 -29.55
N SER A 227 2.76 16.29 -29.87
CA SER A 227 1.66 16.35 -28.89
C SER A 227 1.26 14.96 -28.39
N GLU A 228 1.24 13.95 -29.27
CA GLU A 228 1.01 12.55 -28.90
C GLU A 228 2.13 12.01 -27.99
N TYR A 229 3.38 12.43 -28.22
CA TYR A 229 4.50 12.11 -27.33
C TYR A 229 4.33 12.74 -25.95
N GLN A 230 4.02 14.04 -25.88
CA GLN A 230 3.80 14.76 -24.62
C GLN A 230 2.64 14.15 -23.81
N LEU A 231 1.55 13.76 -24.49
CA LEU A 231 0.43 13.07 -23.86
C LEU A 231 0.81 11.69 -23.32
N LYS A 232 1.66 10.93 -24.02
CA LYS A 232 2.19 9.65 -23.51
C LYS A 232 3.03 9.87 -22.26
N VAL A 233 3.94 10.85 -22.27
CA VAL A 233 4.75 11.19 -21.09
C VAL A 233 3.85 11.58 -19.92
N TRP A 234 2.84 12.44 -20.14
CA TRP A 234 1.86 12.82 -19.12
C TRP A 234 1.19 11.60 -18.46
N LYS A 235 0.70 10.65 -19.26
CA LYS A 235 0.10 9.42 -18.75
C LYS A 235 1.08 8.57 -17.95
N GLY A 236 2.33 8.48 -18.41
CA GLY A 236 3.39 7.76 -17.71
C GLY A 236 3.64 8.31 -16.30
N PHE A 237 3.59 9.63 -16.13
CA PHE A 237 3.75 10.29 -14.82
C PHE A 237 2.59 9.99 -13.87
N LEU A 238 1.35 10.07 -14.37
CA LEU A 238 0.19 9.81 -13.53
C LEU A 238 0.08 8.34 -13.10
N ILE A 239 0.51 7.40 -13.95
CA ILE A 239 0.52 5.97 -13.63
C ILE A 239 1.68 5.59 -12.70
N CYS A 240 2.86 6.23 -12.83
CA CYS A 240 4.02 5.83 -12.04
C CYS A 240 3.87 6.10 -10.54
N ILE A 241 3.10 7.13 -10.16
CA ILE A 241 2.87 7.54 -8.76
C ILE A 241 2.13 6.46 -7.96
N PRO A 242 0.90 6.03 -8.34
CA PRO A 242 0.17 5.02 -7.58
C PRO A 242 0.90 3.67 -7.57
N TYR A 243 1.59 3.32 -8.66
CA TYR A 243 2.37 2.08 -8.72
C TYR A 243 3.56 2.14 -7.78
N ALA A 244 4.31 3.24 -7.78
CA ALA A 244 5.43 3.43 -6.87
C ALA A 244 4.99 3.52 -5.40
N ALA A 245 3.82 4.10 -5.11
CA ALA A 245 3.25 4.08 -3.77
C ALA A 245 2.97 2.63 -3.31
N SER A 246 2.27 1.84 -4.13
CA SER A 246 1.99 0.43 -3.81
C SER A 246 3.28 -0.41 -3.66
N ILE A 247 4.28 -0.19 -4.52
CA ILE A 247 5.61 -0.83 -4.38
C ILE A 247 6.30 -0.39 -3.09
N GLY A 248 6.35 0.92 -2.80
CA GLY A 248 6.98 1.49 -1.61
C GLY A 248 6.40 0.98 -0.30
N GLY A 249 5.07 0.82 -0.25
CA GLY A 249 4.38 0.28 0.92
C GLY A 249 4.79 -1.14 1.30
N THR A 250 5.42 -1.90 0.40
CA THR A 250 5.90 -3.26 0.69
C THR A 250 7.19 -3.29 1.53
N ALA A 251 7.99 -2.23 1.51
CA ALA A 251 9.36 -2.26 2.07
C ALA A 251 9.40 -2.28 3.60
N THR A 252 8.46 -1.63 4.28
CA THR A 252 8.36 -1.60 5.74
C THR A 252 7.11 -2.35 6.20
N LEU A 253 7.08 -2.76 7.47
CA LEU A 253 5.88 -3.39 8.02
C LEU A 253 4.70 -2.43 8.11
N THR A 254 4.95 -1.16 8.45
CA THR A 254 3.88 -0.16 8.63
C THR A 254 3.36 0.42 7.32
N GLY A 255 4.06 0.20 6.19
CA GLY A 255 3.71 0.79 4.91
C GLY A 255 2.38 0.29 4.34
N THR A 256 2.08 -1.00 4.48
CA THR A 256 0.84 -1.60 3.97
C THR A 256 0.26 -2.64 4.94
N ALA A 257 -1.07 -2.70 5.02
CA ALA A 257 -1.78 -3.58 5.95
C ALA A 257 -1.49 -5.09 5.75
N PRO A 258 -1.35 -5.62 4.52
CA PRO A 258 -0.95 -7.02 4.30
C PRO A 258 0.31 -7.46 5.06
N ASN A 259 1.34 -6.61 5.13
CA ASN A 259 2.59 -6.93 5.82
C ASN A 259 2.37 -7.19 7.31
N LEU A 260 1.46 -6.44 7.92
CA LEU A 260 1.08 -6.60 9.32
C LEU A 260 0.21 -7.83 9.52
N ILE A 261 -0.69 -8.13 8.58
CA ILE A 261 -1.51 -9.35 8.62
C ILE A 261 -0.62 -10.57 8.61
N LEU A 262 0.42 -10.58 7.78
CA LEU A 262 1.42 -11.64 7.78
C LEU A 262 2.01 -11.88 9.15
N ILE A 263 2.53 -10.84 9.82
CA ILE A 263 3.16 -11.00 11.13
C ILE A 263 2.15 -11.43 12.19
N GLY A 264 0.98 -10.81 12.22
CA GLY A 264 -0.04 -11.16 13.22
C GLY A 264 -0.52 -12.60 13.06
N GLN A 265 -0.73 -13.07 11.82
CA GLN A 265 -1.10 -14.46 11.59
C GLN A 265 0.04 -15.44 11.77
N LEU A 266 1.27 -15.08 11.39
CA LEU A 266 2.46 -15.88 11.63
C LEU A 266 2.62 -16.15 13.14
N LYS A 267 2.43 -15.13 13.99
CA LYS A 267 2.47 -15.29 15.45
C LYS A 267 1.33 -16.13 16.02
N ASN A 268 0.15 -16.06 15.40
CA ASN A 268 -1.00 -16.86 15.82
C ASN A 268 -0.81 -18.35 15.45
N TYR A 269 -0.33 -18.65 14.25
CA TYR A 269 -0.10 -20.03 13.77
C TYR A 269 1.20 -20.64 14.30
N PHE A 270 2.24 -19.82 14.43
CA PHE A 270 3.61 -20.22 14.76
C PHE A 270 4.18 -19.31 15.87
N PRO A 271 3.74 -19.49 17.13
CA PRO A 271 4.10 -18.59 18.23
C PRO A 271 5.59 -18.57 18.54
N ASP A 272 6.31 -19.66 18.24
CA ASP A 272 7.76 -19.76 18.44
C ASP A 272 8.58 -19.13 17.28
N CYS A 273 7.92 -18.67 16.21
CA CYS A 273 8.56 -18.02 15.08
C CYS A 273 8.87 -16.55 15.39
N ASP A 274 10.13 -16.29 15.77
CA ASP A 274 10.63 -14.93 16.01
C ASP A 274 11.59 -14.45 14.90
N LEU A 275 11.44 -14.99 13.68
CA LEU A 275 12.32 -14.65 12.54
C LEU A 275 11.96 -13.32 11.87
N ILE A 276 10.66 -12.99 11.82
CA ILE A 276 10.17 -11.78 11.15
C ILE A 276 9.88 -10.69 12.18
N ASN A 277 10.71 -9.66 12.15
CA ASN A 277 10.51 -8.40 12.86
C ASN A 277 10.67 -7.21 11.92
N PHE A 278 10.54 -5.99 12.43
CA PHE A 278 10.69 -4.79 11.60
C PHE A 278 12.03 -4.75 10.84
N GLY A 279 13.14 -5.03 11.51
CA GLY A 279 14.48 -5.01 10.91
C GLY A 279 14.69 -6.10 9.87
N SER A 280 14.34 -7.36 10.18
CA SER A 280 14.51 -8.49 9.26
C SER A 280 13.57 -8.41 8.07
N TRP A 281 12.33 -7.94 8.26
CA TRP A 281 11.40 -7.67 7.16
C TRP A 281 11.97 -6.64 6.20
N PHE A 282 12.43 -5.50 6.71
CA PHE A 282 12.98 -4.45 5.86
C PHE A 282 14.25 -4.91 5.15
N ALA A 283 15.15 -5.64 5.82
CA ALA A 283 16.34 -6.20 5.19
C ALA A 283 16.00 -7.11 4.00
N PHE A 284 14.85 -7.81 4.05
CA PHE A 284 14.35 -8.62 2.94
C PHE A 284 13.60 -7.79 1.87
N ALA A 285 12.66 -6.94 2.30
CA ALA A 285 11.68 -6.28 1.45
C ALA A 285 12.21 -4.99 0.81
N PHE A 286 13.13 -4.27 1.44
CA PHE A 286 13.70 -3.04 0.90
C PHE A 286 14.54 -3.28 -0.38
N PRO A 287 15.46 -4.28 -0.43
CA PRO A 287 16.14 -4.62 -1.68
C PRO A 287 15.18 -5.07 -2.78
N LEU A 288 14.17 -5.87 -2.43
CA LEU A 288 13.11 -6.29 -3.35
C LEU A 288 12.36 -5.09 -3.93
N MET A 289 11.98 -4.13 -3.08
CA MET A 289 11.30 -2.92 -3.50
C MET A 289 12.18 -2.10 -4.45
N LEU A 290 13.46 -1.90 -4.15
CA LEU A 290 14.37 -1.16 -5.03
C LEU A 290 14.53 -1.84 -6.40
N LEU A 291 14.70 -3.15 -6.42
CA LEU A 291 14.77 -3.95 -7.64
C LEU A 291 13.48 -3.77 -8.47
N PHE A 292 12.32 -3.96 -7.84
CA PHE A 292 11.05 -3.89 -8.54
C PHE A 292 10.72 -2.47 -9.01
N LEU A 293 11.06 -1.44 -8.21
CA LEU A 293 10.91 -0.04 -8.59
C LEU A 293 11.78 0.30 -9.80
N PHE A 294 13.01 -0.20 -9.85
CA PHE A 294 13.91 -0.01 -10.99
C PHE A 294 13.39 -0.70 -12.26
N LEU A 295 12.93 -1.95 -12.16
CA LEU A 295 12.32 -2.67 -13.29
C LEU A 295 11.04 -1.98 -13.77
N GLY A 296 10.21 -1.50 -12.84
CA GLY A 296 9.02 -0.71 -13.14
C GLY A 296 9.34 0.61 -13.82
N TRP A 297 10.38 1.31 -13.36
CA TRP A 297 10.86 2.53 -13.99
C TRP A 297 11.33 2.29 -15.43
N LEU A 298 12.10 1.24 -15.69
CA LEU A 298 12.52 0.86 -17.03
C LEU A 298 11.32 0.57 -17.93
N TRP A 299 10.35 -0.21 -17.44
CA TRP A 299 9.15 -0.56 -18.20
C TRP A 299 8.28 0.66 -18.52
N ILE A 300 7.96 1.49 -17.53
CA ILE A 300 7.14 2.69 -17.71
C ILE A 300 7.86 3.71 -18.61
N SER A 301 9.16 3.91 -18.41
CA SER A 301 9.97 4.81 -19.24
C SER A 301 10.08 4.32 -20.68
N PHE A 302 10.11 2.99 -20.90
CA PHE A 302 10.09 2.42 -22.24
C PHE A 302 8.73 2.63 -22.92
N LEU A 303 7.63 2.33 -22.22
CA LEU A 303 6.26 2.39 -22.77
C LEU A 303 5.81 3.82 -23.08
N TYR A 304 6.16 4.78 -22.23
CA TYR A 304 5.71 6.17 -22.32
C TYR A 304 6.78 7.12 -22.88
N GLY A 305 7.81 6.58 -23.54
CA GLY A 305 8.73 7.36 -24.37
C GLY A 305 9.84 8.12 -23.61
N GLY A 306 10.10 7.78 -22.34
CA GLY A 306 11.21 8.32 -21.57
C GLY A 306 12.59 7.92 -22.14
N LEU A 307 12.71 6.72 -22.73
CA LEU A 307 13.98 6.16 -23.24
C LEU A 307 14.18 6.29 -24.76
N ASN A 308 13.24 6.89 -25.50
CA ASN A 308 13.32 6.92 -26.96
C ASN A 308 14.41 7.89 -27.46
N ALA A 309 15.55 7.32 -27.85
CA ALA A 309 16.69 8.03 -28.44
C ALA A 309 16.40 8.65 -29.81
N ARG A 310 15.37 8.17 -30.55
CA ARG A 310 15.05 8.63 -31.90
C ARG A 310 14.58 10.10 -31.99
N LEU A 311 14.15 10.71 -30.88
CA LEU A 311 13.82 12.15 -30.81
C LEU A 311 14.87 12.99 -30.06
N CYS A 312 15.96 12.40 -29.54
CA CYS A 312 17.04 13.17 -28.91
C CYS A 312 17.82 14.04 -29.91
N PHE A 313 17.64 13.79 -31.22
CA PHE A 313 18.30 14.54 -32.29
C PHE A 313 17.48 15.72 -32.83
N ALA A 314 16.24 15.93 -32.40
CA ALA A 314 15.40 17.02 -32.86
C ALA A 314 15.36 18.19 -31.84
N LYS A 315 16.06 19.28 -32.21
CA LYS A 315 16.06 20.65 -31.64
C LYS A 315 16.13 20.78 -30.11
N HIS A 316 17.35 21.01 -29.64
CA HIS A 316 17.76 21.17 -28.24
C HIS A 316 17.14 22.41 -27.53
N ASP A 317 16.75 23.47 -28.27
CA ASP A 317 16.39 24.78 -27.67
C ASP A 317 15.03 24.83 -26.97
N HIS A 318 13.93 24.43 -27.63
CA HIS A 318 12.59 24.51 -27.02
C HIS A 318 12.44 23.59 -25.81
N ARG A 319 13.07 22.41 -25.87
CA ARG A 319 13.07 21.45 -24.76
C ARG A 319 13.93 21.91 -23.60
N ALA A 320 15.11 22.48 -23.85
CA ALA A 320 15.94 23.05 -22.81
C ALA A 320 15.24 24.23 -22.09
N LEU A 321 14.44 25.02 -22.83
CA LEU A 321 13.64 26.10 -22.27
C LEU A 321 12.46 25.60 -21.40
N ALA A 322 11.77 24.52 -21.82
CA ALA A 322 10.73 23.89 -21.01
C ALA A 322 11.31 23.25 -19.73
N GLU A 323 12.46 22.59 -19.86
CA GLU A 323 13.21 22.00 -18.76
C GLU A 323 13.68 23.06 -17.75
N SER A 324 14.19 24.20 -18.23
CA SER A 324 14.60 25.31 -17.36
C SER A 324 13.41 25.96 -16.64
N ARG A 325 12.26 26.11 -17.31
CA ARG A 325 11.02 26.59 -16.69
C ARG A 325 10.53 25.67 -15.58
N ALA A 326 10.47 24.37 -15.83
CA ALA A 326 10.07 23.40 -14.81
C ALA A 326 11.02 23.41 -13.61
N LYS A 327 12.33 23.47 -13.85
CA LYS A 327 13.32 23.59 -12.77
C LYS A 327 13.12 24.87 -11.96
N ALA A 328 12.89 26.01 -12.63
CA ALA A 328 12.65 27.29 -11.96
C ALA A 328 11.39 27.26 -11.09
N LEU A 329 10.30 26.62 -11.55
CA LEU A 329 9.10 26.46 -10.74
C LEU A 329 9.33 25.58 -9.51
N MET A 330 10.07 24.48 -9.66
CA MET A 330 10.39 23.59 -8.53
C MET A 330 11.25 24.32 -7.48
N GLU A 331 12.21 25.14 -7.93
CA GLU A 331 13.00 25.99 -7.05
C GLU A 331 12.16 27.09 -6.40
N ASP A 332 11.22 27.70 -7.13
CA ASP A 332 10.29 28.70 -6.60
C ASP A 332 9.36 28.10 -5.54
N ASP A 333 8.76 26.93 -5.81
CA ASP A 333 7.92 26.21 -4.85
C ASP A 333 8.71 25.75 -3.62
N TYR A 334 9.97 25.35 -3.79
CA TYR A 334 10.84 25.06 -2.66
C TYR A 334 11.19 26.31 -1.85
N ARG A 335 11.42 27.46 -2.50
CA ARG A 335 11.66 28.75 -1.84
C ARG A 335 10.44 29.24 -1.08
N LYS A 336 9.22 29.03 -1.60
CA LYS A 336 7.95 29.35 -0.93
C LYS A 336 7.78 28.61 0.40
N LEU A 337 8.39 27.44 0.58
CA LEU A 337 8.37 26.71 1.87
C LEU A 337 9.20 27.39 2.97
N GLY A 338 10.08 28.34 2.64
CA GLY A 338 10.91 29.03 3.62
C GLY A 338 11.96 28.13 4.30
N PRO A 339 12.72 28.68 5.27
CA PRO A 339 13.69 27.91 6.06
C PRO A 339 13.00 26.87 6.94
N MET A 340 13.72 25.79 7.26
CA MET A 340 13.21 24.70 8.09
C MET A 340 12.83 25.19 9.48
N ASN A 341 11.55 25.04 9.85
CA ASN A 341 11.05 25.45 11.16
C ASN A 341 11.54 24.49 12.26
N PHE A 342 11.53 24.92 13.52
CA PHE A 342 11.91 24.07 14.66
C PHE A 342 11.06 22.81 14.73
N ALA A 343 9.75 22.91 14.50
CA ALA A 343 8.84 21.77 14.46
C ALA A 343 9.19 20.75 13.37
N GLU A 344 9.50 21.21 12.15
CA GLU A 344 9.97 20.35 11.06
C GLU A 344 11.27 19.63 11.47
N GLY A 345 12.19 20.34 12.12
CA GLY A 345 13.45 19.79 12.65
C GLY A 345 13.22 18.72 13.72
N ALA A 346 12.35 19.01 14.68
CA ALA A 346 12.00 18.09 15.77
C ALA A 346 11.32 16.82 15.25
N ILE A 347 10.38 16.95 14.30
CA ILE A 347 9.70 15.80 13.70
C ILE A 347 10.68 14.98 12.86
N SER A 348 11.56 15.63 12.09
CA SER A 348 12.61 14.92 11.36
C SER A 348 13.51 14.13 12.31
N PHE A 349 13.88 14.70 13.47
CA PHE A 349 14.63 14.00 14.51
C PHE A 349 13.85 12.79 15.07
N PHE A 350 12.59 12.98 15.50
CA PHE A 350 11.79 11.89 16.06
C PHE A 350 11.47 10.80 15.04
N PHE A 351 11.29 11.16 13.78
CA PHE A 351 11.09 10.21 12.69
C PHE A 351 12.35 9.36 12.45
N VAL A 352 13.53 9.99 12.38
CA VAL A 352 14.80 9.25 12.25
C VAL A 352 15.04 8.39 13.49
N LEU A 353 14.78 8.92 14.68
CA LEU A 353 14.88 8.17 15.94
C LEU A 353 13.93 6.97 15.96
N PHE A 354 12.68 7.15 15.54
CA PHE A 354 11.68 6.09 15.41
C PHE A 354 12.17 4.97 14.48
N ALA A 355 12.65 5.33 13.29
CA ALA A 355 13.18 4.38 12.33
C ALA A 355 14.40 3.63 12.92
N VAL A 356 15.39 4.36 13.45
CA VAL A 356 16.60 3.77 14.03
C VAL A 356 16.27 2.83 15.18
N LEU A 357 15.37 3.20 16.09
CA LEU A 357 14.98 2.35 17.22
C LEU A 357 14.28 1.07 16.75
N LEU A 358 13.39 1.15 15.76
CA LEU A 358 12.76 -0.03 15.18
C LEU A 358 13.78 -0.96 14.51
N PHE A 359 14.73 -0.40 13.76
CA PHE A 359 15.79 -1.17 13.09
C PHE A 359 16.76 -1.83 14.06
N THR A 360 17.14 -1.13 15.12
CA THR A 360 18.18 -1.57 16.07
C THR A 360 17.62 -2.38 17.24
N ARG A 361 16.29 -2.57 17.32
CA ARG A 361 15.65 -3.31 18.43
C ARG A 361 16.15 -4.75 18.51
N ASP A 362 16.04 -5.48 17.42
CA ASP A 362 16.51 -6.85 17.31
C ASP A 362 16.86 -7.18 15.84
N PRO A 363 17.95 -6.62 15.32
CA PRO A 363 18.32 -6.78 13.91
C PRO A 363 18.68 -8.23 13.51
N LYS A 364 18.70 -9.19 14.44
CA LYS A 364 19.06 -10.62 14.27
C LYS A 364 20.50 -10.90 13.82
N PHE A 365 21.19 -9.96 13.17
CA PHE A 365 22.62 -10.08 12.80
C PHE A 365 23.59 -9.56 13.88
N VAL A 366 23.13 -8.65 14.75
CA VAL A 366 23.84 -8.19 15.96
C VAL A 366 22.88 -8.15 17.14
N THR A 367 23.42 -8.14 18.35
CA THR A 367 22.61 -7.91 19.57
C THR A 367 22.00 -6.51 19.51
N GLY A 368 20.67 -6.44 19.41
CA GLY A 368 19.93 -5.18 19.44
C GLY A 368 19.80 -4.61 20.85
N TRP A 369 19.28 -3.39 20.96
CA TRP A 369 19.09 -2.74 22.27
C TRP A 369 18.01 -3.42 23.13
N SER A 370 17.19 -4.31 22.56
CA SER A 370 16.19 -5.08 23.31
C SER A 370 16.81 -5.98 24.40
N VAL A 371 18.10 -6.30 24.31
CA VAL A 371 18.85 -7.12 25.30
C VAL A 371 18.90 -6.45 26.68
N PHE A 372 18.76 -5.12 26.77
CA PHE A 372 18.67 -4.43 28.05
C PHE A 372 17.39 -4.75 28.83
N PHE A 373 16.41 -5.40 28.20
CA PHE A 373 15.14 -5.78 28.78
C PHE A 373 14.96 -7.30 28.82
N LYS A 374 14.02 -7.77 29.65
CA LYS A 374 13.67 -9.19 29.69
C LYS A 374 13.16 -9.65 28.32
N LYS A 375 13.64 -10.81 27.87
CA LYS A 375 13.23 -11.41 26.58
C LYS A 375 11.71 -11.50 26.49
N GLY A 376 11.14 -11.01 25.40
CA GLY A 376 9.68 -11.01 25.15
C GLY A 376 8.89 -9.84 25.74
N TYR A 377 9.49 -8.95 26.53
CA TYR A 377 8.77 -7.82 27.13
C TYR A 377 8.67 -6.59 26.21
N VAL A 378 9.67 -6.37 25.35
CA VAL A 378 9.73 -5.19 24.47
C VAL A 378 9.50 -5.60 23.02
N SER A 379 8.37 -5.18 22.46
CA SER A 379 8.03 -5.40 21.06
C SER A 379 8.28 -4.14 20.20
N ASP A 380 8.20 -4.30 18.87
CA ASP A 380 8.24 -3.18 17.92
C ASP A 380 7.13 -2.15 18.25
N ALA A 381 5.96 -2.64 18.68
CA ALA A 381 4.82 -1.81 19.05
C ALA A 381 5.11 -0.89 20.25
N VAL A 382 5.78 -1.42 21.29
CA VAL A 382 6.17 -0.62 22.47
C VAL A 382 7.09 0.52 22.07
N THR A 383 8.07 0.24 21.22
CA THR A 383 9.00 1.24 20.68
C THR A 383 8.26 2.36 19.97
N GLY A 384 7.31 2.00 19.09
CA GLY A 384 6.55 2.99 18.34
C GLY A 384 5.62 3.84 19.21
N VAL A 385 4.92 3.22 20.15
CA VAL A 385 4.01 3.93 21.07
C VAL A 385 4.78 4.90 21.96
N ILE A 386 5.99 4.58 22.42
CA ILE A 386 6.82 5.50 23.22
C ILE A 386 7.11 6.79 22.43
N ILE A 387 7.59 6.66 21.18
CA ILE A 387 7.96 7.84 20.38
C ILE A 387 6.73 8.67 20.04
N VAL A 388 5.63 8.03 19.63
CA VAL A 388 4.38 8.74 19.35
C VAL A 388 3.84 9.46 20.58
N SER A 389 3.95 8.85 21.76
CA SER A 389 3.56 9.51 23.02
C SER A 389 4.37 10.79 23.27
N ILE A 390 5.65 10.80 22.88
CA ILE A 390 6.52 11.98 22.99
C ILE A 390 6.01 13.13 22.10
N LEU A 391 5.49 12.84 20.91
CA LEU A 391 4.98 13.88 20.00
C LEU A 391 3.82 14.69 20.59
N PHE A 392 3.01 14.11 21.47
CA PHE A 392 1.89 14.80 22.12
C PHE A 392 2.31 15.79 23.22
N PHE A 393 3.55 15.71 23.72
CA PHE A 393 4.06 16.63 24.75
C PHE A 393 5.38 17.33 24.37
N PHE A 394 5.91 17.08 23.17
CA PHE A 394 7.08 17.83 22.70
C PHE A 394 6.67 19.18 22.07
N PRO A 395 7.30 20.30 22.45
CA PRO A 395 6.91 21.62 21.96
C PRO A 395 7.22 21.80 20.46
N SER A 396 6.28 22.43 19.74
CA SER A 396 6.48 22.82 18.33
C SER A 396 7.35 24.07 18.14
N GLN A 397 7.54 24.86 19.19
CA GLN A 397 8.36 26.07 19.19
C GLN A 397 9.60 25.88 20.06
N LYS A 398 10.70 26.57 19.71
CA LYS A 398 11.95 26.47 20.47
C LYS A 398 11.72 26.95 21.91
N PRO A 399 11.96 26.10 22.93
CA PRO A 399 11.83 26.54 24.32
C PRO A 399 12.87 27.63 24.59
N SER A 400 12.42 28.84 24.88
CA SER A 400 13.30 29.94 25.27
C SER A 400 13.40 29.96 26.80
N LEU A 401 14.57 29.60 27.35
CA LEU A 401 14.84 29.76 28.79
C LEU A 401 14.70 31.23 29.25
N LYS A 402 14.86 32.18 28.33
CA LYS A 402 14.65 33.62 28.59
C LYS A 402 13.18 33.96 28.83
N TRP A 403 12.23 33.14 28.38
CA TRP A 403 10.79 33.34 28.63
C TRP A 403 10.47 33.36 30.13
N TRP A 404 11.16 32.56 30.93
CA TRP A 404 10.98 32.53 32.40
C TRP A 404 11.45 33.83 33.09
N PHE A 405 12.29 34.63 32.43
CA PHE A 405 12.91 35.83 32.98
C PHE A 405 12.53 37.12 32.23
N ASP A 406 11.72 37.02 31.18
CA ASP A 406 11.34 38.15 30.33
C ASP A 406 9.84 38.49 30.52
N PRO A 407 9.52 39.56 31.27
CA PRO A 407 8.13 39.95 31.56
C PRO A 407 7.35 40.44 30.34
N LYS A 408 8.00 40.60 29.17
CA LYS A 408 7.36 40.96 27.89
C LYS A 408 7.15 39.76 26.96
N ALA A 409 7.50 38.55 27.39
CA ALA A 409 7.37 37.38 26.55
C ALA A 409 5.89 37.06 26.27
N SER A 410 5.57 36.71 25.02
CA SER A 410 4.20 36.35 24.64
C SER A 410 3.76 35.07 25.38
N ASN A 411 2.63 35.13 26.08
CA ASN A 411 1.96 33.97 26.67
C ASN A 411 1.22 33.16 25.60
N THR A 412 1.90 32.79 24.51
CA THR A 412 1.32 31.90 23.49
C THR A 412 1.10 30.53 24.12
N PRO A 413 -0.10 29.94 23.97
CA PRO A 413 -0.39 28.63 24.54
C PRO A 413 0.58 27.59 23.98
N TYR A 414 0.99 26.67 24.85
CA TYR A 414 1.83 25.55 24.48
C TYR A 414 1.15 24.73 23.37
N VAL A 415 1.81 24.60 22.22
CA VAL A 415 1.33 23.80 21.09
C VAL A 415 2.27 22.61 20.91
N PRO A 416 1.82 21.37 21.17
CA PRO A 416 2.62 20.17 20.94
C PRO A 416 2.86 19.93 19.44
N LEU A 417 3.78 19.03 19.10
CA LEU A 417 4.02 18.63 17.71
C LEU A 417 2.81 17.95 17.08
N LEU A 418 1.98 17.27 17.88
CA LEU A 418 0.79 16.58 17.40
C LEU A 418 -0.37 16.76 18.37
N SER A 419 -1.56 17.06 17.85
CA SER A 419 -2.81 17.11 18.64
C SER A 419 -3.59 15.80 18.55
N TRP A 420 -4.31 15.43 19.62
CA TRP A 420 -5.14 14.22 19.61
C TRP A 420 -6.22 14.28 18.52
N LYS A 421 -6.81 15.46 18.31
CA LYS A 421 -7.80 15.67 17.26
C LYS A 421 -7.23 15.33 15.87
N LYS A 422 -6.04 15.84 15.56
CA LYS A 422 -5.36 15.53 14.29
C LYS A 422 -5.04 14.05 14.17
N ALA A 423 -4.51 13.43 15.22
CA ALA A 423 -4.23 11.99 15.23
C ALA A 423 -5.50 11.16 15.00
N GLN A 424 -6.60 11.50 15.66
CA GLN A 424 -7.90 10.83 15.52
C GLN A 424 -8.47 10.95 14.11
N ASP A 425 -8.37 12.13 13.50
CA ASP A 425 -8.87 12.41 12.14
C ASP A 425 -8.01 11.73 11.06
N SER A 426 -6.71 11.59 11.28
CA SER A 426 -5.78 10.97 10.34
C SER A 426 -5.77 9.44 10.38
N VAL A 427 -6.14 8.81 11.49
CA VAL A 427 -6.06 7.35 11.64
C VAL A 427 -7.23 6.64 10.94
N PRO A 428 -6.98 5.76 9.95
CA PRO A 428 -8.00 4.94 9.32
C PRO A 428 -8.47 3.79 10.24
N TRP A 429 -9.40 4.08 11.16
CA TRP A 429 -9.96 3.11 12.10
C TRP A 429 -10.58 1.88 11.42
N ASN A 430 -11.05 2.03 10.18
CA ASN A 430 -11.55 0.93 9.37
C ASN A 430 -10.49 -0.16 9.13
N ILE A 431 -9.23 0.20 8.92
CA ILE A 431 -8.13 -0.75 8.69
C ILE A 431 -7.76 -1.43 10.01
N ILE A 432 -7.75 -0.70 11.13
CA ILE A 432 -7.45 -1.27 12.46
C ILE A 432 -8.47 -2.36 12.83
N LEU A 433 -9.76 -2.08 12.64
CA LEU A 433 -10.82 -3.08 12.86
C LEU A 433 -10.73 -4.24 11.87
N LEU A 434 -10.36 -3.97 10.62
CA LEU A 434 -10.15 -4.99 9.58
C LEU A 434 -9.04 -5.98 9.96
N LEU A 435 -7.90 -5.49 10.44
CA LEU A 435 -6.81 -6.30 10.97
C LEU A 435 -7.31 -7.20 12.11
N GLY A 436 -8.04 -6.62 13.06
CA GLY A 436 -8.62 -7.34 14.19
C GLY A 436 -9.57 -8.47 13.79
N GLY A 437 -10.49 -8.19 12.86
CA GLY A 437 -11.40 -9.19 12.31
C GLY A 437 -10.67 -10.31 11.57
N GLY A 438 -9.58 -9.98 10.87
CA GLY A 438 -8.74 -10.96 10.20
C GLY A 438 -7.94 -11.86 11.15
N PHE A 439 -7.45 -11.33 12.28
CA PHE A 439 -6.79 -12.14 13.31
C PHE A 439 -7.78 -13.04 14.05
N ALA A 440 -8.98 -12.52 14.35
CA ALA A 440 -10.08 -13.32 14.87
C ALA A 440 -10.43 -14.48 13.94
N MET A 441 -10.51 -14.21 12.63
CA MET A 441 -10.77 -15.23 11.61
C MET A 441 -9.65 -16.27 11.56
N ALA A 442 -8.38 -15.85 11.54
CA ALA A 442 -7.24 -16.76 11.57
C ALA A 442 -7.33 -17.74 12.76
N LYS A 443 -7.58 -17.18 13.95
CA LYS A 443 -7.68 -17.97 15.19
C LYS A 443 -8.87 -18.93 15.14
N ALA A 444 -9.99 -18.53 14.54
CA ALA A 444 -11.13 -19.41 14.35
C ALA A 444 -10.85 -20.54 13.35
N CYS A 445 -10.15 -20.25 12.24
CA CYS A 445 -9.77 -21.26 11.24
C CYS A 445 -8.83 -22.32 11.83
N GLU A 446 -7.94 -21.92 12.73
CA GLU A 446 -7.05 -22.83 13.48
C GLU A 446 -7.85 -23.70 14.47
N GLU A 447 -8.58 -23.08 15.40
CA GLU A 447 -9.27 -23.76 16.50
C GLU A 447 -10.45 -24.62 16.05
N SER A 448 -11.07 -24.28 14.91
CA SER A 448 -12.13 -25.09 14.30
C SER A 448 -11.61 -26.30 13.51
N GLY A 449 -10.30 -26.36 13.22
CA GLY A 449 -9.73 -27.36 12.30
C GLY A 449 -10.00 -27.07 10.82
N LEU A 450 -10.67 -25.96 10.48
CA LEU A 450 -11.00 -25.60 9.11
C LEU A 450 -9.76 -25.47 8.22
N ALA A 451 -8.70 -24.86 8.73
CA ALA A 451 -7.46 -24.70 7.98
C ALA A 451 -6.93 -26.07 7.53
N SER A 452 -6.81 -27.01 8.48
CA SER A 452 -6.39 -28.40 8.26
C SER A 452 -7.28 -29.17 7.27
N TRP A 453 -8.60 -28.94 7.34
CA TRP A 453 -9.56 -29.53 6.41
C TRP A 453 -9.34 -29.03 4.97
N ILE A 454 -9.20 -27.72 4.77
CA ILE A 454 -8.91 -27.13 3.44
C ILE A 454 -7.55 -27.61 2.93
N GLY A 455 -6.53 -27.63 3.80
CA GLY A 455 -5.19 -28.11 3.46
C GLY A 455 -5.16 -29.54 2.94
N GLY A 456 -6.01 -30.42 3.48
CA GLY A 456 -6.15 -31.80 3.00
C GLY A 456 -6.67 -31.90 1.55
N HIS A 457 -7.44 -30.93 1.08
CA HIS A 457 -7.91 -30.88 -0.31
C HIS A 457 -6.90 -30.26 -1.28
N LEU A 458 -5.85 -29.63 -0.78
CA LEU A 458 -4.76 -29.06 -1.58
C LEU A 458 -3.59 -30.04 -1.81
N GLN A 459 -3.77 -31.31 -1.47
CA GLN A 459 -2.75 -32.36 -1.63
C GLN A 459 -2.18 -32.49 -3.06
N PRO A 460 -2.93 -32.27 -4.16
CA PRO A 460 -2.37 -32.28 -5.52
C PRO A 460 -1.27 -31.22 -5.74
N LEU A 461 -1.26 -30.15 -4.96
CA LEU A 461 -0.22 -29.11 -5.03
C LEU A 461 1.12 -29.57 -4.44
N ALA A 462 1.15 -30.68 -3.69
CA ALA A 462 2.38 -31.25 -3.13
C ALA A 462 3.33 -31.81 -4.20
N GLU A 463 2.82 -32.14 -5.39
CA GLU A 463 3.62 -32.66 -6.50
C GLU A 463 4.34 -31.54 -7.30
N VAL A 464 3.96 -30.29 -7.07
CA VAL A 464 4.53 -29.13 -7.78
C VAL A 464 5.85 -28.71 -7.10
N PRO A 465 6.93 -28.43 -7.86
CA PRO A 465 8.16 -27.89 -7.30
C PRO A 465 7.88 -26.63 -6.46
N PRO A 466 8.49 -26.47 -5.27
CA PRO A 466 8.17 -25.33 -4.38
C PRO A 466 8.29 -23.96 -5.04
N ALA A 467 9.31 -23.75 -5.88
CA ALA A 467 9.50 -22.49 -6.61
C ALA A 467 8.36 -22.20 -7.61
N ALA A 468 7.83 -23.23 -8.27
CA ALA A 468 6.68 -23.10 -9.15
C ALA A 468 5.39 -22.85 -8.36
N ALA A 469 5.23 -23.50 -7.20
CA ALA A 469 4.11 -23.25 -6.29
C ALA A 469 4.10 -21.79 -5.81
N VAL A 470 5.26 -21.22 -5.44
CA VAL A 470 5.38 -19.80 -5.08
C VAL A 470 4.90 -18.88 -6.20
N MET A 471 5.34 -19.11 -7.44
CA MET A 471 4.91 -18.30 -8.57
C MET A 471 3.40 -18.42 -8.83
N LEU A 472 2.84 -19.63 -8.75
CA LEU A 472 1.41 -19.87 -8.94
C LEU A 472 0.56 -19.20 -7.86
N ILE A 473 0.93 -19.35 -6.58
CA ILE A 473 0.25 -18.71 -5.45
C ILE A 473 0.31 -17.19 -5.59
N THR A 474 1.49 -16.64 -5.88
CA THR A 474 1.68 -15.20 -6.04
C THR A 474 0.88 -14.67 -7.23
N ALA A 475 0.86 -15.38 -8.36
CA ALA A 475 0.09 -15.01 -9.54
C ALA A 475 -1.41 -15.05 -9.30
N PHE A 476 -1.91 -16.08 -8.62
CA PHE A 476 -3.32 -16.20 -8.24
C PHE A 476 -3.74 -15.03 -7.36
N LEU A 477 -2.96 -14.72 -6.32
CA LEU A 477 -3.29 -13.63 -5.40
C LEU A 477 -3.14 -12.25 -6.02
N ALA A 478 -2.12 -12.02 -6.85
CA ALA A 478 -1.96 -10.78 -7.61
C ALA A 478 -3.16 -10.55 -8.55
N CYS A 479 -3.68 -11.61 -9.19
CA CYS A 479 -4.87 -11.52 -10.04
C CYS A 479 -6.15 -11.28 -9.21
N PHE A 480 -6.32 -12.02 -8.12
CA PHE A 480 -7.51 -11.92 -7.26
C PHE A 480 -7.62 -10.53 -6.62
N THR A 481 -6.49 -9.95 -6.23
CA THR A 481 -6.45 -8.63 -5.61
C THR A 481 -6.71 -7.47 -6.59
N GLU A 482 -6.85 -7.73 -7.89
CA GLU A 482 -7.34 -6.72 -8.84
C GLU A 482 -8.85 -6.46 -8.67
N PHE A 483 -9.58 -7.41 -8.09
CA PHE A 483 -11.03 -7.33 -7.91
C PHE A 483 -11.46 -7.21 -6.44
N ALA A 484 -10.53 -7.43 -5.51
CA ALA A 484 -10.78 -7.41 -4.08
C ALA A 484 -9.70 -6.60 -3.35
N SER A 485 -10.05 -6.03 -2.20
CA SER A 485 -9.10 -5.27 -1.37
C SER A 485 -7.89 -6.12 -0.96
N ASN A 486 -6.68 -5.60 -1.14
CA ASN A 486 -5.40 -6.24 -0.76
C ASN A 486 -5.44 -6.83 0.65
N THR A 487 -6.05 -6.08 1.58
CA THR A 487 -6.14 -6.45 2.99
C THR A 487 -7.12 -7.59 3.22
N ALA A 488 -8.26 -7.59 2.51
CA ALA A 488 -9.23 -8.67 2.61
C ALA A 488 -8.71 -9.97 1.97
N THR A 489 -8.08 -9.86 0.79
CA THR A 489 -7.50 -11.00 0.05
C THR A 489 -6.54 -11.79 0.93
N ILE A 490 -5.57 -11.12 1.56
CA ILE A 490 -4.57 -11.82 2.37
C ILE A 490 -5.18 -12.40 3.65
N ILE A 491 -6.17 -11.76 4.29
CA ILE A 491 -6.86 -12.33 5.46
C ILE A 491 -7.52 -13.67 5.13
N ILE A 492 -8.13 -13.77 3.95
CA ILE A 492 -8.86 -14.97 3.51
C ILE A 492 -7.88 -16.10 3.18
N PHE A 493 -6.84 -15.81 2.38
CA PHE A 493 -6.00 -16.84 1.79
C PHE A 493 -4.77 -17.21 2.63
N LEU A 494 -4.25 -16.30 3.46
CA LEU A 494 -3.04 -16.57 4.24
C LEU A 494 -3.16 -17.76 5.21
N PRO A 495 -4.28 -17.96 5.95
CA PRO A 495 -4.49 -19.15 6.78
C PRO A 495 -4.39 -20.46 5.98
N VAL A 496 -4.96 -20.46 4.77
CA VAL A 496 -4.97 -21.63 3.88
C VAL A 496 -3.57 -21.93 3.36
N ILE A 497 -2.80 -20.88 3.03
CA ILE A 497 -1.43 -21.00 2.54
C ILE A 497 -0.49 -21.48 3.64
N ALA A 498 -0.70 -21.05 4.89
CA ALA A 498 0.06 -21.54 6.04
C ALA A 498 -0.11 -23.06 6.24
N GLU A 499 -1.36 -23.55 6.19
CA GLU A 499 -1.63 -24.98 6.29
C GLU A 499 -1.05 -25.76 5.09
N LEU A 500 -1.16 -25.20 3.88
CA LEU A 500 -0.56 -25.82 2.71
C LEU A 500 0.94 -26.04 2.90
N ALA A 501 1.66 -25.06 3.45
CA ALA A 501 3.09 -25.19 3.73
C ALA A 501 3.38 -26.33 4.72
N LEU A 502 2.58 -26.45 5.80
CA LEU A 502 2.68 -27.55 6.76
C LEU A 502 2.48 -28.92 6.10
N ARG A 503 1.47 -29.05 5.22
CA ARG A 503 1.13 -30.31 4.55
C ARG A 503 2.19 -30.76 3.55
N VAL A 504 2.76 -29.83 2.81
CA VAL A 504 3.84 -30.11 1.84
C VAL A 504 5.21 -30.20 2.53
N SER A 505 5.28 -29.95 3.85
CA SER A 505 6.53 -29.93 4.62
C SER A 505 7.55 -28.93 4.03
N VAL A 506 7.07 -27.77 3.61
CA VAL A 506 7.87 -26.63 3.13
C VAL A 506 7.86 -25.54 4.19
N ASN A 507 8.96 -24.79 4.32
CA ASN A 507 9.04 -23.67 5.26
C ASN A 507 7.85 -22.71 5.04
N PRO A 508 7.00 -22.45 6.07
CA PRO A 508 5.82 -21.58 5.93
C PRO A 508 6.12 -20.20 5.38
N LEU A 509 7.27 -19.62 5.73
CA LEU A 509 7.69 -18.30 5.23
C LEU A 509 7.89 -18.30 3.71
N TYR A 510 8.25 -19.45 3.14
CA TYR A 510 8.47 -19.59 1.70
C TYR A 510 7.18 -19.37 0.88
N PHE A 511 6.01 -19.67 1.43
CA PHE A 511 4.72 -19.41 0.78
C PHE A 511 4.02 -18.15 1.30
N MET A 512 4.09 -17.89 2.61
CA MET A 512 3.38 -16.78 3.23
C MET A 512 3.92 -15.40 2.85
N ILE A 513 5.26 -15.24 2.72
CA ILE A 513 5.86 -13.96 2.33
C ILE A 513 5.46 -13.57 0.90
N PRO A 514 5.62 -14.45 -0.13
CA PRO A 514 5.23 -14.11 -1.51
C PRO A 514 3.75 -13.86 -1.68
N ALA A 515 2.91 -14.63 -0.97
CA ALA A 515 1.48 -14.40 -0.94
C ALA A 515 1.13 -12.99 -0.45
N THR A 516 1.77 -12.57 0.63
CA THR A 516 1.56 -11.24 1.24
C THR A 516 2.01 -10.11 0.33
N VAL A 517 3.22 -10.21 -0.22
CA VAL A 517 3.77 -9.19 -1.11
C VAL A 517 2.98 -9.14 -2.42
N GLY A 518 2.58 -10.30 -2.96
CA GLY A 518 1.76 -10.43 -4.17
C GLY A 518 0.39 -9.78 -4.04
N CYS A 519 -0.26 -9.84 -2.88
CA CYS A 519 -1.50 -9.10 -2.60
C CYS A 519 -1.34 -7.58 -2.68
N SER A 520 -0.12 -7.04 -2.63
CA SER A 520 0.13 -5.60 -2.80
C SER A 520 0.34 -5.20 -4.26
N TYR A 521 0.45 -6.16 -5.19
CA TYR A 521 0.69 -5.94 -6.62
C TYR A 521 -0.61 -5.93 -7.42
N ALA A 522 -1.45 -4.93 -7.12
CA ALA A 522 -2.67 -4.64 -7.86
C ALA A 522 -2.46 -3.40 -8.74
N PHE A 523 -2.11 -3.61 -10.01
CA PHE A 523 -1.72 -2.56 -10.94
C PHE A 523 -2.68 -2.39 -12.13
N MET A 524 -3.53 -3.37 -12.45
CA MET A 524 -4.29 -3.39 -13.70
C MET A 524 -5.53 -2.50 -13.68
N LEU A 525 -6.33 -2.56 -12.62
CA LEU A 525 -7.64 -1.90 -12.57
C LEU A 525 -7.64 -0.64 -11.68
N PRO A 526 -8.43 0.39 -12.01
CA PRO A 526 -8.58 1.56 -11.14
C PRO A 526 -9.17 1.20 -9.77
N VAL A 527 -10.14 0.29 -9.76
CA VAL A 527 -10.92 -0.08 -8.57
C VAL A 527 -10.10 -0.94 -7.60
N SER A 528 -9.00 -1.55 -8.06
CA SER A 528 -8.24 -2.52 -7.26
C SER A 528 -7.57 -1.93 -6.04
N THR A 529 -7.11 -0.67 -6.13
CA THR A 529 -6.54 0.04 -4.98
C THR A 529 -6.95 1.52 -4.98
N PRO A 530 -7.10 2.14 -3.79
CA PRO A 530 -7.39 3.57 -3.72
C PRO A 530 -6.36 4.47 -4.43
N PRO A 531 -5.04 4.22 -4.36
CA PRO A 531 -4.04 4.89 -5.20
C PRO A 531 -4.41 4.91 -6.69
N ASN A 532 -4.73 3.74 -7.26
CA ASN A 532 -5.10 3.61 -8.67
C ASN A 532 -6.38 4.40 -8.98
N SER A 533 -7.37 4.36 -8.08
CA SER A 533 -8.61 5.11 -8.21
C SER A 533 -8.40 6.62 -8.17
N ILE A 534 -7.53 7.12 -7.30
CA ILE A 534 -7.23 8.57 -7.19
C ILE A 534 -6.53 9.06 -8.47
N ALA A 535 -5.55 8.31 -8.97
CA ALA A 535 -4.88 8.65 -10.23
C ALA A 535 -5.85 8.61 -11.42
N PHE A 536 -6.76 7.63 -11.46
CA PHE A 536 -7.80 7.53 -12.48
C PHE A 536 -8.84 8.66 -12.40
N ALA A 537 -9.22 9.06 -11.18
CA ALA A 537 -10.17 10.14 -10.91
C ALA A 537 -9.67 11.51 -11.38
N SER A 538 -8.37 11.66 -11.68
CA SER A 538 -7.83 12.85 -12.33
C SER A 538 -8.40 13.06 -13.75
N GLY A 539 -9.07 12.07 -14.35
CA GLY A 539 -9.72 12.18 -15.67
C GLY A 539 -8.76 12.08 -16.86
N HIS A 540 -7.47 11.81 -16.62
CA HIS A 540 -6.41 11.85 -17.63
C HIS A 540 -5.92 10.47 -18.06
N LEU A 541 -6.33 9.42 -17.35
CA LEU A 541 -5.96 8.03 -17.59
C LEU A 541 -7.15 7.23 -18.13
N MET A 542 -6.89 6.32 -19.06
CA MET A 542 -7.89 5.35 -19.51
C MET A 542 -7.61 3.97 -18.90
N VAL A 543 -8.66 3.17 -18.69
CA VAL A 543 -8.53 1.80 -18.15
C VAL A 543 -7.57 0.95 -19.00
N LYS A 544 -7.60 1.09 -20.33
CA LYS A 544 -6.68 0.40 -21.23
C LYS A 544 -5.20 0.72 -20.97
N ASP A 545 -4.89 1.95 -20.56
CA ASP A 545 -3.53 2.40 -20.29
C ASP A 545 -3.00 1.73 -19.00
N MET A 546 -3.87 1.64 -17.99
CA MET A 546 -3.57 0.96 -16.72
C MET A 546 -3.46 -0.56 -16.89
N VAL A 547 -4.39 -1.21 -17.59
CA VAL A 547 -4.35 -2.66 -17.80
C VAL A 547 -3.10 -3.07 -18.57
N LYS A 548 -2.75 -2.35 -19.65
CA LYS A 548 -1.56 -2.65 -20.46
C LYS A 548 -0.27 -2.52 -19.65
N THR A 549 -0.16 -1.46 -18.84
CA THR A 549 1.03 -1.21 -18.03
C THR A 549 1.07 -2.19 -16.85
N GLY A 550 -0.04 -2.32 -16.14
CA GLY A 550 -0.20 -3.13 -14.94
C GLY A 550 -0.03 -4.63 -15.17
N PHE A 551 -0.47 -5.17 -16.30
CA PHE A 551 -0.29 -6.59 -16.60
C PHE A 551 1.19 -7.00 -16.59
N VAL A 552 2.05 -6.19 -17.24
CA VAL A 552 3.49 -6.43 -17.24
C VAL A 552 4.11 -6.14 -15.87
N MET A 553 3.62 -5.12 -15.15
CA MET A 553 4.05 -4.86 -13.78
C MET A 553 3.76 -6.05 -12.84
N ASN A 554 2.60 -6.70 -12.95
CA ASN A 554 2.26 -7.88 -12.17
C ASN A 554 3.24 -9.03 -12.47
N ILE A 555 3.56 -9.29 -13.74
CA ILE A 555 4.55 -10.30 -14.14
C ILE A 555 5.94 -9.97 -13.56
N LEU A 556 6.40 -8.72 -13.71
CA LEU A 556 7.68 -8.27 -13.16
C LEU A 556 7.70 -8.40 -11.63
N GLY A 557 6.60 -8.11 -10.95
CA GLY A 557 6.46 -8.25 -9.50
C GLY A 557 6.56 -9.71 -9.06
N ILE A 558 5.85 -10.63 -9.72
CA ILE A 558 5.91 -12.07 -9.46
C ILE A 558 7.33 -12.60 -9.64
N LEU A 559 8.00 -12.22 -10.74
CA LEU A 559 9.38 -12.62 -11.00
C LEU A 559 10.36 -12.03 -9.97
N SER A 560 10.17 -10.78 -9.57
CA SER A 560 11.03 -10.12 -8.57
C SER A 560 10.91 -10.77 -7.20
N VAL A 561 9.67 -11.10 -6.77
CA VAL A 561 9.43 -11.83 -5.51
C VAL A 561 10.02 -13.23 -5.59
N SER A 562 9.78 -13.95 -6.69
CA SER A 562 10.35 -15.29 -6.88
C SER A 562 11.88 -15.27 -6.82
N LEU A 563 12.52 -14.29 -7.46
CA LEU A 563 13.97 -14.11 -7.39
C LEU A 563 14.43 -13.84 -5.95
N ALA A 564 13.77 -12.92 -5.24
CA ALA A 564 14.09 -12.58 -3.85
C ALA A 564 14.02 -13.81 -2.93
N MET A 565 12.94 -14.58 -3.03
CA MET A 565 12.73 -15.77 -2.21
C MET A 565 13.76 -16.86 -2.47
N ASN A 566 14.16 -17.04 -3.74
CA ASN A 566 15.11 -18.09 -4.15
C ASN A 566 16.59 -17.66 -4.04
N THR A 567 16.87 -16.42 -3.65
CA THR A 567 18.24 -15.91 -3.49
C THR A 567 18.50 -15.47 -2.05
N TRP A 568 18.34 -14.19 -1.73
CA TRP A 568 18.64 -13.68 -0.38
C TRP A 568 17.60 -14.10 0.66
N GLY A 569 16.35 -14.40 0.26
CA GLY A 569 15.34 -14.98 1.14
C GLY A 569 15.79 -16.31 1.75
N VAL A 570 16.36 -17.21 0.93
CA VAL A 570 16.94 -18.49 1.40
C VAL A 570 18.06 -18.24 2.41
N ALA A 571 18.95 -17.30 2.12
CA ALA A 571 20.08 -16.99 3.00
C ALA A 571 19.65 -16.37 4.34
N MET A 572 18.61 -15.54 4.34
CA MET A 572 18.13 -14.84 5.54
C MET A 572 17.27 -15.70 6.46
N PHE A 573 16.39 -16.53 5.88
CA PHE A 573 15.37 -17.26 6.64
C PHE A 573 15.56 -18.79 6.61
N SER A 574 16.67 -19.28 6.05
CA SER A 574 16.97 -20.71 5.90
C SER A 574 15.80 -21.48 5.26
N LEU A 575 15.28 -20.94 4.14
CA LEU A 575 14.05 -21.43 3.51
C LEU A 575 14.18 -22.82 2.85
N SER A 576 15.42 -23.33 2.70
CA SER A 576 15.71 -24.63 2.09
C SER A 576 15.46 -25.82 3.03
N SER A 577 15.41 -25.60 4.35
CA SER A 577 15.10 -26.62 5.33
C SER A 577 13.75 -26.36 5.99
N TYR A 578 13.06 -27.44 6.36
CA TYR A 578 11.88 -27.34 7.21
C TYR A 578 12.33 -26.96 8.63
N PRO A 579 11.82 -25.86 9.21
CA PRO A 579 12.31 -25.38 10.48
C PRO A 579 11.65 -26.08 11.68
N ASP A 580 12.40 -26.22 12.77
CA ASP A 580 11.94 -26.87 14.02
C ASP A 580 10.80 -26.12 14.72
N TRP A 581 10.62 -24.82 14.44
CA TRP A 581 9.49 -24.04 14.98
C TRP A 581 8.18 -24.27 14.20
N ALA A 582 8.24 -24.87 13.00
CA ALA A 582 7.08 -25.12 12.15
C ALA A 582 6.41 -26.46 12.47
N HIS A 583 6.38 -26.89 13.74
CA HIS A 583 5.61 -28.05 14.14
C HIS A 583 4.17 -27.67 14.48
N PRO A 584 3.16 -28.46 14.04
CA PRO A 584 1.79 -28.26 14.49
C PRO A 584 1.71 -28.37 16.01
N PHE A 585 0.91 -27.51 16.64
CA PHE A 585 0.71 -27.41 18.10
C PHE A 585 0.36 -28.75 18.80
N ASN A 586 -0.02 -29.79 18.04
CA ASN A 586 -0.38 -31.11 18.54
C ASN A 586 0.78 -32.12 18.70
N GLN A 587 2.04 -31.75 18.45
CA GLN A 587 3.19 -32.66 18.63
C GLN A 587 4.16 -32.30 19.76
N THR A 588 3.94 -31.20 20.48
CA THR A 588 4.71 -30.89 21.68
C THR A 588 4.29 -31.81 22.85
N ILE A 589 5.05 -32.90 22.99
CA ILE A 589 5.31 -33.67 24.22
C ILE A 589 4.17 -34.61 24.66
N LYS A 590 4.11 -35.80 24.05
CA LYS A 590 4.03 -37.02 24.87
C LYS A 590 5.47 -37.47 25.13
N PRO A 591 5.97 -37.48 26.38
CA PRO A 591 7.23 -38.13 26.64
C PRO A 591 7.06 -39.61 26.26
N ASN A 592 7.99 -40.13 25.48
CA ASN A 592 8.07 -41.57 25.17
C ASN A 592 8.05 -42.34 26.48
N VAL A 593 6.87 -42.87 26.85
CA VAL A 593 6.78 -43.93 27.84
C VAL A 593 7.43 -45.12 27.17
N HIS A 594 8.69 -45.37 27.54
CA HIS A 594 9.35 -46.64 27.31
C HIS A 594 8.45 -47.73 27.88
N LEU A 595 7.71 -48.43 27.01
CA LEU A 595 7.17 -49.74 27.35
C LEU A 595 8.36 -50.66 27.63
N PRO A 596 8.42 -51.32 28.79
CA PRO A 596 9.42 -52.35 29.02
C PRO A 596 9.19 -53.48 28.03
N THR A 597 10.21 -53.78 27.25
CA THR A 597 10.32 -54.99 26.43
C THR A 597 10.02 -56.22 27.27
N ALA A 598 8.97 -56.96 26.90
CA ALA A 598 8.74 -58.30 27.42
C ALA A 598 9.89 -59.23 26.98
N PRO A 599 10.47 -60.06 27.88
CA PRO A 599 11.50 -61.01 27.49
C PRO A 599 10.83 -62.25 26.88
N SER A 600 11.15 -62.51 25.61
CA SER A 600 10.90 -63.79 24.94
C SER A 600 12.05 -64.76 25.23
N ILE A 601 11.88 -65.74 26.12
CA ILE A 601 12.78 -66.90 26.19
C ILE A 601 12.01 -68.21 26.51
N ASN A 602 11.97 -69.04 25.46
CA ASN A 602 12.11 -70.49 25.36
C ASN A 602 11.17 -71.49 26.05
N SER A 603 10.62 -72.34 25.17
CA SER A 603 10.38 -73.77 25.34
C SER A 603 11.55 -74.53 25.99
N THR A 604 11.28 -75.32 27.04
CA THR A 604 11.55 -76.77 27.15
C THR A 604 11.35 -77.25 28.59
N LEU A 605 10.63 -78.38 28.70
CA LEU A 605 10.37 -79.25 29.86
C LEU A 605 9.39 -78.78 30.92
#